data_AF-A0A167MER0-F1
#
_entry.id   AF-A0A167MER0-F1
#
_cell.length_a   1.000
_cell.length_b   1.000
_cell.length_c   1.000
_cell.angle_alpha   90.00
_cell.angle_beta   90.00
_cell.angle_gamma   90.00
#
_symmetry.space_group_name_H-M   'P 1'
#
loop_
_entity.id
_entity.type
_entity.pdbx_description
1 polymer ?
#
loop_
_entity_poly.entity_id
_entity_poly.type
_entity_poly.pdbx_seq_one_letter_code
_entity_poly.pdbx_strand_id
1 'polypeptide(L)'
;MLAGRRLTHTAGSGIWASWLSKSGLAAWLSFYPVFYLHPRVCVLSKMVANPTYEAVSPQTTPFKSFRDFYPFYLGEHRNKVNRALHLVGTTGSIALGVRLAASAVPYICGLLSYPQLVNRTRGWVINEKDVWKWALLAVVNGYAFAWVGHFFVEKNRPATFKYPLYSLRGDFTMLWEVLTFQRKAW
;
A
#
# COMPACT_ATOMS: atom_id res chain seq x y z
N MET A 1 48.78 30.32 -32.83
CA MET A 1 48.65 29.47 -31.63
C MET A 1 47.53 30.02 -30.76
N LEU A 2 46.33 29.44 -30.83
CA LEU A 2 45.15 29.85 -30.05
C LEU A 2 44.89 28.81 -28.95
N ALA A 3 44.93 29.24 -27.69
CA ALA A 3 44.66 28.40 -26.53
C ALA A 3 43.15 28.39 -26.22
N GLY A 4 42.46 27.30 -26.56
CA GLY A 4 41.07 27.07 -26.17
C GLY A 4 40.97 26.47 -24.77
N ARG A 5 40.50 27.27 -23.80
CA ARG A 5 40.09 26.79 -22.46
C ARG A 5 38.75 26.08 -22.56
N ARG A 6 38.71 24.80 -22.21
CA ARG A 6 37.48 24.00 -22.07
C ARG A 6 37.10 23.97 -20.59
N LEU A 7 35.96 24.57 -20.26
CA LEU A 7 35.35 24.48 -18.92
C LEU A 7 34.71 23.10 -18.76
N THR A 8 35.21 22.28 -17.84
CA THR A 8 34.55 21.04 -17.43
C THR A 8 33.62 21.33 -16.27
N HIS A 9 32.31 21.32 -16.54
CA HIS A 9 31.26 21.25 -15.53
C HIS A 9 31.34 19.90 -14.79
N THR A 10 31.76 19.89 -13.53
CA THR A 10 31.56 18.75 -12.63
C THR A 10 30.16 18.86 -12.03
N ALA A 11 29.19 18.20 -12.67
CA ALA A 11 27.85 18.03 -12.13
C ALA A 11 27.89 16.97 -11.02
N GLY A 12 27.54 17.37 -9.79
CA GLY A 12 27.33 16.46 -8.66
C GLY A 12 26.11 15.59 -8.89
N SER A 13 26.33 14.31 -9.25
CA SER A 13 25.27 13.33 -9.49
C SER A 13 25.50 11.98 -8.78
N GLY A 14 26.37 11.93 -7.76
CA GLY A 14 26.88 10.66 -7.23
C GLY A 14 26.06 10.00 -6.10
N ILE A 15 25.24 10.73 -5.35
CA ILE A 15 24.67 10.21 -4.09
C ILE A 15 23.21 9.77 -4.26
N TRP A 16 22.41 10.51 -5.02
CA TRP A 16 20.98 10.21 -5.23
C TRP A 16 20.76 9.07 -6.24
N ALA A 17 21.56 8.99 -7.30
CA ALA A 17 21.45 7.94 -8.31
C ALA A 17 21.85 6.55 -7.75
N SER A 18 22.81 6.52 -6.82
CA SER A 18 23.23 5.30 -6.12
C SER A 18 22.18 4.75 -5.16
N TRP A 19 21.30 5.59 -4.60
CA TRP A 19 20.27 5.16 -3.66
C TRP A 19 19.07 4.53 -4.39
N LEU A 20 18.67 5.11 -5.53
CA LEU A 20 17.58 4.59 -6.36
C LEU A 20 17.89 3.22 -6.99
N SER A 21 19.14 2.94 -7.37
CA SER A 21 19.49 1.64 -7.95
C SER A 21 19.59 0.50 -6.92
N LYS A 22 19.89 0.81 -5.65
CA LYS A 22 20.05 -0.19 -4.57
C LYS A 22 18.76 -0.49 -3.81
N SER A 23 17.74 0.36 -3.94
CA SER A 23 16.46 0.22 -3.20
C SER A 23 15.49 -0.80 -3.78
N GLY A 24 15.77 -1.40 -4.94
CA GLY A 24 14.87 -2.36 -5.59
C GLY A 24 13.55 -1.75 -6.12
N LEU A 25 13.31 -0.45 -5.94
CA LEU A 25 12.10 0.23 -6.42
C LEU A 25 11.96 0.17 -7.95
N ALA A 26 13.09 0.19 -8.68
CA ALA A 26 13.08 0.06 -10.14
C ALA A 26 12.68 -1.35 -10.61
N ALA A 27 13.01 -2.40 -9.84
CA ALA A 27 12.58 -3.78 -10.14
C ALA A 27 11.11 -4.01 -9.78
N TRP A 28 10.60 -3.30 -8.77
CA TRP A 28 9.19 -3.35 -8.37
C TRP A 28 8.23 -2.73 -9.40
N LEU A 29 8.67 -1.72 -10.17
CA LEU A 29 7.86 -1.10 -11.22
C LEU A 29 7.77 -1.91 -12.52
N SER A 30 8.61 -2.94 -12.68
CA SER A 30 8.66 -3.77 -13.90
C SER A 30 7.76 -5.00 -13.86
N PHE A 31 7.08 -5.28 -12.74
CA PHE A 31 6.16 -6.43 -12.58
C PHE A 31 4.69 -6.12 -12.94
N TYR A 32 4.43 -5.11 -13.77
CA TYR A 32 3.08 -4.85 -14.30
C TYR A 32 2.94 -5.45 -15.70
N PRO A 33 2.29 -6.63 -15.87
CA PRO A 33 1.95 -7.10 -17.21
C PRO A 33 0.87 -6.19 -17.82
N VAL A 34 1.18 -5.75 -19.03
CA VAL A 34 0.28 -5.11 -19.98
C VAL A 34 -0.86 -6.08 -20.33
N PHE A 35 -2.09 -5.56 -20.35
CA PHE A 35 -3.32 -6.29 -20.65
C PHE A 35 -3.26 -7.09 -21.96
N TYR A 36 -3.83 -8.30 -21.95
CA TYR A 36 -4.40 -8.92 -23.15
C TYR A 36 -5.81 -9.46 -22.86
N LEU A 37 -6.74 -9.06 -23.73
CA LEU A 37 -8.16 -9.41 -23.72
C LEU A 37 -8.36 -10.81 -24.33
N HIS A 38 -8.97 -11.72 -23.57
CA HIS A 38 -9.44 -13.03 -24.03
C HIS A 38 -11.00 -13.04 -24.06
N PRO A 39 -11.68 -13.76 -24.98
CA PRO A 39 -13.14 -13.67 -25.16
C PRO A 39 -13.98 -14.09 -23.94
N ARG A 40 -13.43 -14.87 -22.99
CA ARG A 40 -14.10 -15.19 -21.71
C ARG A 40 -14.18 -14.01 -20.72
N VAL A 41 -13.47 -12.91 -20.97
CA VAL A 41 -13.42 -11.73 -20.10
C VAL A 41 -14.70 -10.87 -20.21
N CYS A 42 -15.42 -10.94 -21.33
CA CYS A 42 -16.56 -10.05 -21.58
C CYS A 42 -17.74 -10.30 -20.61
N VAL A 43 -18.02 -11.57 -20.26
CA VAL A 43 -19.10 -11.92 -19.30
C VAL A 43 -18.70 -11.61 -17.85
N LEU A 44 -17.42 -11.79 -17.49
CA LEU A 44 -16.89 -11.44 -16.16
C LEU A 44 -16.79 -9.93 -15.92
N SER A 45 -16.65 -9.12 -16.98
CA SER A 45 -16.54 -7.65 -16.87
C SER A 45 -17.76 -7.00 -16.21
N LYS A 46 -18.96 -7.58 -16.38
CA LYS A 46 -20.21 -7.11 -15.76
C LYS A 46 -20.32 -7.41 -14.26
N MET A 47 -19.46 -8.27 -13.71
CA MET A 47 -19.47 -8.61 -12.29
C MET A 47 -18.38 -7.90 -11.48
N VAL A 48 -17.39 -7.27 -12.11
CA VAL A 48 -16.34 -6.52 -11.40
C VAL A 48 -16.91 -5.18 -10.91
N ALA A 49 -16.71 -4.85 -9.63
CA ALA A 49 -17.28 -3.66 -8.99
C ALA A 49 -17.07 -2.34 -9.77
N ASN A 50 -15.87 -2.10 -10.31
CA ASN A 50 -15.57 -0.96 -11.18
C ASN A 50 -14.36 -1.30 -12.07
N PRO A 51 -14.57 -1.93 -13.24
CA PRO A 51 -13.49 -2.50 -14.05
C PRO A 51 -12.58 -1.42 -14.64
N THR A 52 -13.11 -0.22 -14.91
CA THR A 52 -12.40 0.89 -15.55
C THR A 52 -11.91 1.94 -14.55
N TYR A 53 -12.22 1.80 -13.26
CA TYR A 53 -11.96 2.81 -12.23
C TYR A 53 -12.57 4.18 -12.59
N GLU A 54 -13.73 4.17 -13.24
CA GLU A 54 -14.44 5.40 -13.57
C GLU A 54 -14.97 6.07 -12.32
N ALA A 55 -15.00 7.41 -12.34
CA ALA A 55 -15.51 8.19 -11.24
C ALA A 55 -17.01 7.92 -11.08
N VAL A 56 -17.42 7.51 -9.88
CA VAL A 56 -18.82 7.32 -9.51
C VAL A 56 -19.24 8.49 -8.64
N SER A 57 -20.40 9.08 -8.91
CA SER A 57 -20.91 10.16 -8.08
C SER A 57 -21.23 9.67 -6.66
N PRO A 58 -20.97 10.47 -5.62
CA PRO A 58 -21.40 10.13 -4.27
C PRO A 58 -22.91 9.97 -4.21
N GLN A 59 -23.40 8.92 -3.57
CA GLN A 59 -24.83 8.77 -3.32
C GLN A 59 -25.32 9.84 -2.33
N THR A 60 -26.56 10.32 -2.55
CA THR A 60 -27.23 11.27 -1.64
C THR A 60 -27.58 10.64 -0.30
N THR A 61 -27.81 9.32 -0.28
CA THR A 61 -28.00 8.52 0.93
C THR A 61 -26.72 7.80 1.34
N PRO A 62 -26.57 7.44 2.63
CA PRO A 62 -25.43 6.64 3.08
C PRO A 62 -25.41 5.26 2.42
N PHE A 63 -24.21 4.74 2.12
CA PHE A 63 -24.05 3.38 1.59
C PHE A 63 -24.56 2.34 2.59
N LYS A 64 -25.40 1.42 2.13
CA LYS A 64 -26.00 0.36 2.96
C LYS A 64 -25.11 -0.88 3.08
N SER A 65 -24.18 -1.06 2.15
CA SER A 65 -23.28 -2.21 2.15
C SER A 65 -21.91 -1.85 1.56
N PHE A 66 -20.90 -2.66 1.90
CA PHE A 66 -19.57 -2.54 1.29
C PHE A 66 -19.62 -2.80 -0.23
N ARG A 67 -20.54 -3.65 -0.70
CA ARG A 67 -20.71 -3.95 -2.13
C ARG A 67 -21.14 -2.71 -2.91
N ASP A 68 -21.96 -1.85 -2.32
CA ASP A 68 -22.40 -0.59 -2.94
C ASP A 68 -21.30 0.49 -2.85
N PHE A 69 -20.50 0.45 -1.77
CA PHE A 69 -19.40 1.39 -1.54
C PHE A 69 -18.17 1.13 -2.42
N TYR A 70 -17.82 -0.14 -2.64
CA TYR A 70 -16.55 -0.50 -3.28
C TYR A 70 -16.38 0.03 -4.72
N PRO A 71 -17.41 0.02 -5.59
CA PRO A 71 -17.35 0.69 -6.90
C PRO A 71 -16.99 2.18 -6.82
N PHE A 72 -17.62 2.89 -5.87
CA PHE A 72 -17.37 4.31 -5.60
C PHE A 72 -15.94 4.53 -5.12
N TYR A 73 -15.51 3.71 -4.15
CA TYR A 73 -14.15 3.71 -3.64
C TYR A 73 -13.11 3.54 -4.76
N LEU A 74 -13.28 2.57 -5.66
CA LEU A 74 -12.37 2.39 -6.79
C LEU A 74 -12.36 3.61 -7.71
N GLY A 75 -13.50 4.27 -7.92
CA GLY A 75 -13.58 5.50 -8.71
C GLY A 75 -12.81 6.68 -8.10
N GLU A 76 -12.73 6.77 -6.77
CA GLU A 76 -11.87 7.75 -6.07
C GLU A 76 -10.37 7.46 -6.20
N HIS A 77 -10.01 6.27 -6.70
CA HIS A 77 -8.63 5.82 -6.91
C HIS A 77 -8.37 5.52 -8.38
N ARG A 78 -8.81 6.39 -9.28
CA ARG A 78 -8.67 6.24 -10.73
C ARG A 78 -7.22 6.23 -11.20
N ASN A 79 -6.37 7.04 -10.58
CA ASN A 79 -4.96 7.14 -10.89
C ASN A 79 -4.20 5.93 -10.34
N LYS A 80 -3.36 5.31 -11.19
CA LYS A 80 -2.51 4.18 -10.80
C LYS A 80 -1.55 4.53 -9.66
N VAL A 81 -1.05 5.76 -9.64
CA VAL A 81 -0.14 6.25 -8.59
C VAL A 81 -0.85 6.33 -7.25
N ASN A 82 -2.11 6.80 -7.22
CA ASN A 82 -2.89 6.82 -5.99
C ASN A 82 -3.06 5.40 -5.42
N ARG A 83 -3.48 4.45 -6.27
CA ARG A 83 -3.57 3.03 -5.88
C ARG A 83 -2.25 2.48 -5.38
N ALA A 84 -1.15 2.76 -6.06
CA ALA A 84 0.18 2.30 -5.65
C ALA A 84 0.55 2.84 -4.26
N LEU A 85 0.28 4.12 -3.97
CA LEU A 85 0.52 4.72 -2.66
C LEU A 85 -0.30 4.01 -1.57
N HIS A 86 -1.58 3.75 -1.81
CA HIS A 86 -2.42 2.99 -0.89
C HIS A 86 -1.89 1.57 -0.63
N LEU A 87 -1.47 0.87 -1.69
CA LEU A 87 -0.89 -0.47 -1.57
C LEU A 87 0.43 -0.47 -0.79
N VAL A 88 1.31 0.50 -1.04
CA VAL A 88 2.57 0.68 -0.29
C VAL A 88 2.29 1.00 1.18
N GLY A 89 1.37 1.94 1.45
CA GLY A 89 0.96 2.31 2.80
C GLY A 89 0.41 1.13 3.57
N THR A 90 -0.57 0.42 3.00
CA THR A 90 -1.22 -0.73 3.61
C THR A 90 -0.23 -1.87 3.87
N THR A 91 0.64 -2.17 2.91
CA THR A 91 1.67 -3.22 3.07
C THR A 91 2.66 -2.88 4.16
N GLY A 92 3.13 -1.62 4.22
CA GLY A 92 4.00 -1.14 5.30
C GLY A 92 3.32 -1.21 6.67
N SER A 93 2.05 -0.82 6.77
CA SER A 93 1.25 -0.93 7.99
C SER A 93 1.11 -2.37 8.46
N ILE A 94 0.83 -3.31 7.56
CA ILE A 94 0.78 -4.75 7.87
C ILE A 94 2.14 -5.23 8.35
N ALA A 95 3.24 -4.89 7.67
CA ALA A 95 4.58 -5.31 8.06
C ALA A 95 4.96 -4.81 9.47
N LEU A 96 4.63 -3.56 9.79
CA LEU A 96 4.83 -2.98 11.12
C LEU A 96 3.94 -3.67 12.17
N GLY A 97 2.68 -3.96 11.84
CA GLY A 97 1.77 -4.71 12.70
C GLY A 97 2.23 -6.15 12.95
N VAL A 98 2.74 -6.84 11.93
CA VAL A 98 3.34 -8.17 12.05
C VAL A 98 4.61 -8.11 12.89
N ARG A 99 5.46 -7.10 12.71
CA ARG A 99 6.66 -6.91 13.55
C ARG A 99 6.29 -6.69 15.01
N LEU A 100 5.22 -5.95 15.27
CA LEU A 100 4.67 -5.75 16.62
C LEU A 100 4.09 -7.05 17.19
N ALA A 101 3.27 -7.78 16.43
CA ALA A 101 2.73 -9.06 16.88
C ALA A 101 3.84 -10.10 17.14
N ALA A 102 4.87 -10.11 16.31
CA ALA A 102 6.02 -11.00 16.44
C ALA A 102 6.83 -10.76 17.73
N SER A 103 6.75 -9.57 18.35
CA SER A 103 7.38 -9.36 19.65
C SER A 103 6.72 -10.13 20.79
N ALA A 104 5.50 -10.65 20.59
CA ALA A 104 4.81 -11.50 21.57
C ALA A 104 5.32 -12.96 21.57
N VAL A 105 5.99 -13.41 20.51
CA VAL A 105 6.40 -14.81 20.31
C VAL A 105 7.22 -15.38 21.48
N PRO A 106 8.25 -14.70 22.03
CA PRO A 106 9.04 -15.25 23.13
C PRO A 106 8.20 -15.49 24.39
N TYR A 107 7.20 -14.65 24.65
CA TYR A 107 6.30 -14.78 25.80
C TYR A 107 5.36 -15.98 25.63
N ILE A 108 4.81 -16.17 24.42
CA ILE A 108 3.97 -17.34 24.08
C ILE A 108 4.80 -18.63 24.19
N CYS A 109 6.02 -18.65 23.66
CA CYS A 109 6.91 -19.81 23.81
C CYS A 109 7.25 -20.11 25.28
N GLY A 110 7.41 -19.08 26.11
CA GLY A 110 7.61 -19.24 27.54
C GLY A 110 6.39 -19.85 28.23
N LEU A 111 5.18 -19.35 27.92
CA LEU A 111 3.91 -19.88 28.44
C LEU A 111 3.69 -21.35 28.06
N LEU A 112 4.10 -21.74 26.85
CA LEU A 112 3.98 -23.10 26.34
C LEU A 112 5.17 -24.02 26.72
N SER A 113 6.09 -23.57 27.58
CA SER A 113 7.25 -24.35 28.05
C SER A 113 8.22 -24.82 26.95
N TYR A 114 8.47 -23.99 25.92
CA TYR A 114 9.46 -24.25 24.86
C TYR A 114 10.74 -23.38 25.02
N PRO A 115 11.64 -23.69 25.98
CA PRO A 115 12.78 -22.82 26.34
C PRO A 115 13.80 -22.62 25.20
N GLN A 116 13.97 -23.61 24.32
CA GLN A 116 14.86 -23.48 23.17
C GLN A 116 14.40 -22.38 22.20
N LEU A 117 13.08 -22.23 22.02
CA LEU A 117 12.50 -21.21 21.14
C LEU A 117 12.53 -19.82 21.76
N VAL A 118 12.40 -19.72 23.10
CA VAL A 118 12.56 -18.44 23.82
C VAL A 118 13.93 -17.85 23.53
N ASN A 119 15.01 -18.61 23.72
CA ASN A 119 16.37 -18.14 23.47
C ASN A 119 16.57 -17.67 22.02
N ARG A 120 15.98 -18.39 21.05
CA ARG A 120 16.07 -18.06 19.62
C ARG A 120 15.32 -16.79 19.24
N THR A 121 14.24 -16.47 19.96
CA THR A 121 13.33 -15.37 19.62
C THR A 121 13.46 -14.15 20.55
N ARG A 122 14.29 -14.19 21.60
CA ARG A 122 14.48 -13.06 22.54
C ARG A 122 14.76 -11.72 21.87
N GLY A 123 15.54 -11.70 20.79
CA GLY A 123 15.82 -10.47 20.03
C GLY A 123 14.63 -9.88 19.29
N TRP A 124 13.51 -10.58 19.22
CA TRP A 124 12.28 -10.13 18.55
C TRP A 124 11.45 -9.22 19.46
N VAL A 125 11.73 -9.20 20.77
CA VAL A 125 11.02 -8.33 21.70
C VAL A 125 11.23 -6.86 21.32
N ILE A 126 10.14 -6.10 21.31
CA ILE A 126 10.16 -4.64 21.23
C ILE A 126 10.15 -4.13 22.67
N ASN A 127 10.94 -3.10 22.97
CA ASN A 127 10.92 -2.48 24.29
C ASN A 127 9.51 -2.03 24.65
N GLU A 128 9.07 -2.31 25.88
CA GLU A 128 7.72 -1.97 26.37
C GLU A 128 7.35 -0.49 26.14
N LYS A 129 8.30 0.41 26.37
CA LYS A 129 8.14 1.87 26.16
C LYS A 129 7.96 2.26 24.69
N ASP A 130 8.39 1.40 23.77
CA ASP A 130 8.36 1.64 22.33
C ASP A 130 7.16 0.92 21.66
N VAL A 131 6.48 -0.01 22.34
CA VAL A 131 5.29 -0.74 21.81
C VAL A 131 4.28 0.22 21.21
N TRP A 132 3.93 1.29 21.94
CA TRP A 132 3.00 2.31 21.47
C TRP A 132 3.49 3.06 20.23
N LYS A 133 4.81 3.29 20.11
CA LYS A 133 5.40 3.92 18.91
C LYS A 133 5.26 3.00 17.70
N TRP A 134 5.50 1.70 17.84
CA TRP A 134 5.31 0.75 16.75
C TRP A 134 3.84 0.64 16.32
N ALA A 135 2.91 0.66 17.27
CA ALA A 135 1.47 0.70 16.98
C ALA A 135 1.08 1.98 16.24
N LEU A 136 1.54 3.14 16.71
CA LEU A 136 1.31 4.43 16.05
C LEU A 136 1.94 4.48 14.66
N LEU A 137 3.17 4.02 14.50
CA LEU A 137 3.84 3.95 13.20
C LEU A 137 3.06 3.08 12.22
N ALA A 138 2.54 1.93 12.66
CA ALA A 138 1.71 1.07 11.82
C ALA A 138 0.48 1.81 11.29
N VAL A 139 -0.22 2.57 12.14
CA VAL A 139 -1.41 3.33 11.73
C VAL A 139 -1.05 4.54 10.87
N VAL A 140 -0.10 5.36 11.32
CA VAL A 140 0.32 6.60 10.66
C VAL A 140 0.89 6.31 9.27
N ASN A 141 1.68 5.25 9.12
CA ASN A 141 2.24 4.87 7.82
C ASN A 141 1.15 4.68 6.76
N GLY A 142 0.10 3.93 7.08
CA GLY A 142 -1.00 3.65 6.14
C GLY A 142 -1.71 4.93 5.73
N TYR A 143 -2.12 5.75 6.70
CA TYR A 143 -2.81 7.01 6.45
C TYR A 143 -1.94 8.04 5.71
N ALA A 144 -0.65 8.13 6.03
CA ALA A 144 0.25 9.08 5.40
C ALA A 144 0.33 8.84 3.89
N PHE A 145 0.57 7.60 3.45
CA PHE A 145 0.63 7.28 2.02
C PHE A 145 -0.72 7.44 1.33
N ALA A 146 -1.82 7.01 1.96
CA ALA A 146 -3.17 7.17 1.42
C ALA A 146 -3.54 8.65 1.21
N TRP A 147 -3.30 9.50 2.21
CA TRP A 147 -3.59 10.92 2.13
C TRP A 147 -2.71 11.65 1.11
N VAL A 148 -1.44 11.25 0.96
CA VAL A 148 -0.59 11.80 -0.10
C VAL A 148 -1.20 11.53 -1.47
N GLY A 149 -1.71 10.31 -1.69
CA GLY A 149 -2.38 9.96 -2.93
C GLY A 149 -3.66 10.77 -3.17
N HIS A 150 -4.55 10.83 -2.18
CA HIS A 150 -5.80 11.59 -2.30
C HIS A 150 -5.60 13.09 -2.51
N PHE A 151 -4.73 13.74 -1.72
CA PHE A 151 -4.60 15.20 -1.75
C PHE A 151 -3.73 15.71 -2.90
N PHE A 152 -2.65 15.00 -3.25
CA PHE A 152 -1.69 15.48 -4.25
C PHE A 152 -1.87 14.84 -5.63
N VAL A 153 -2.35 13.58 -5.70
CA VAL A 153 -2.51 12.87 -6.97
C VAL A 153 -3.94 13.00 -7.50
N GLU A 154 -4.94 12.56 -6.73
CA GLU A 154 -6.35 12.63 -7.17
C GLU A 154 -6.98 14.01 -6.95
N LYS A 155 -6.44 14.77 -5.99
CA LYS A 155 -6.99 16.05 -5.53
C LYS A 155 -8.46 15.94 -5.08
N ASN A 156 -8.80 14.84 -4.41
CA ASN A 156 -10.12 14.59 -3.85
C ASN A 156 -10.06 14.51 -2.31
N ARG A 157 -11.22 14.49 -1.66
CA ARG A 157 -11.32 14.26 -0.22
C ARG A 157 -11.46 12.76 0.02
N PRO A 158 -10.59 12.11 0.80
CA PRO A 158 -10.68 10.69 1.10
C PRO A 158 -12.05 10.28 1.65
N ALA A 159 -12.63 9.19 1.14
CA ALA A 159 -13.84 8.60 1.72
C ALA A 159 -13.70 8.22 3.20
N THR A 160 -12.48 8.02 3.71
CA THR A 160 -12.22 7.72 5.12
C THR A 160 -12.89 8.70 6.07
N PHE A 161 -13.01 9.98 5.71
CA PHE A 161 -13.66 10.97 6.57
C PHE A 161 -15.16 10.74 6.76
N LYS A 162 -15.82 10.05 5.81
CA LYS A 162 -17.24 9.72 5.88
C LYS A 162 -17.48 8.25 6.25
N TYR A 163 -16.65 7.35 5.75
CA TYR A 163 -16.77 5.90 5.91
C TYR A 163 -15.43 5.27 6.30
N PRO A 164 -14.92 5.51 7.52
CA PRO A 164 -13.57 5.09 7.92
C PRO A 164 -13.37 3.58 7.79
N LEU A 165 -14.29 2.77 8.32
CA LEU A 165 -14.18 1.31 8.28
C LEU A 165 -14.31 0.74 6.87
N TYR A 166 -15.16 1.33 6.02
CA TYR A 166 -15.29 0.88 4.63
C TYR A 166 -14.09 1.28 3.79
N SER A 167 -13.52 2.46 4.01
CA SER A 167 -12.28 2.87 3.33
C SER A 167 -11.11 1.94 3.68
N LEU A 168 -10.93 1.63 4.97
CA LEU A 168 -9.91 0.68 5.42
C LEU A 168 -10.12 -0.70 4.81
N ARG A 169 -11.36 -1.21 4.83
CA ARG A 169 -11.70 -2.47 4.16
C ARG A 169 -11.44 -2.40 2.65
N GLY A 170 -11.65 -1.24 2.03
CA GLY A 170 -11.34 -0.96 0.63
C GLY A 170 -9.86 -1.14 0.32
N ASP A 171 -8.97 -0.60 1.16
CA ASP A 171 -7.52 -0.77 1.05
C ASP A 171 -7.11 -2.24 1.12
N PHE A 172 -7.59 -2.99 2.12
CA PHE A 172 -7.30 -4.42 2.24
C PHE A 172 -7.88 -5.23 1.09
N THR A 173 -9.07 -4.86 0.60
CA THR A 173 -9.69 -5.54 -0.55
C THR A 173 -8.87 -5.28 -1.82
N MET A 174 -8.46 -4.04 -2.06
CA MET A 174 -7.61 -3.70 -3.21
C MET A 174 -6.25 -4.41 -3.12
N LEU A 175 -5.63 -4.46 -1.94
CA LEU A 175 -4.40 -5.23 -1.71
C LEU A 175 -4.60 -6.71 -2.01
N TRP A 176 -5.69 -7.32 -1.51
CA TRP A 176 -6.00 -8.71 -1.77
C TRP A 176 -6.20 -9.00 -3.27
N GLU A 177 -6.92 -8.14 -3.98
CA GLU A 177 -7.13 -8.28 -5.44
C GLU A 177 -5.82 -8.22 -6.22
N VAL A 178 -4.87 -7.38 -5.77
CA VAL A 178 -3.52 -7.30 -6.36
C VAL A 178 -2.71 -8.55 -6.04
N LEU A 179 -2.69 -9.00 -4.78
CA LEU A 179 -1.91 -10.17 -4.35
C LEU A 179 -2.40 -11.48 -4.96
N THR A 180 -3.71 -11.63 -5.14
CA THR A 180 -4.31 -12.84 -5.71
C THR A 180 -4.43 -12.80 -7.23
N PHE A 181 -4.17 -11.65 -7.85
CA PHE A 181 -4.49 -11.38 -9.26
C PHE A 181 -5.96 -11.68 -9.61
N GLN A 182 -6.86 -11.67 -8.61
CA GLN A 182 -8.28 -11.91 -8.77
C GLN A 182 -9.05 -10.63 -8.44
N ARG A 183 -9.69 -10.05 -9.45
CA ARG A 183 -10.65 -8.96 -9.25
C ARG A 183 -11.97 -9.58 -8.80
N LYS A 184 -12.45 -9.25 -7.60
CA LYS A 184 -13.69 -9.85 -7.10
C LYS A 184 -14.85 -9.43 -7.98
N ALA A 185 -15.46 -10.44 -8.60
CA ALA A 185 -16.79 -10.37 -9.16
C ALA A 185 -17.76 -10.34 -7.98
N TRP A 186 -18.50 -9.24 -7.80
CA TRP A 186 -19.56 -9.14 -6.81
C TRP A 186 -20.88 -9.36 -7.52
#